data_AF-A0A1G0E242-F1
#
_entry.id   AF-A0A1G0E242-F1
#
_cell.length_a   1.000
_cell.length_b   1.000
_cell.length_c   1.000
_cell.angle_alpha   90.00
_cell.angle_beta   90.00
_cell.angle_gamma   90.00
#
_symmetry.space_group_name_H-M   'P 1'
#
loop_
_entity.id
_entity.type
_entity.pdbx_description
1 polymer ?
#
loop_
_entity_poly.entity_id
_entity_poly.type
_entity_poly.pdbx_seq_one_letter_code
_entity_poly.pdbx_strand_id
1 'polypeptide(L)'
;MSCAASTFDTLQFANRLKAVGVPEKQAEIQAELWLEQREAINEFVDDSLATKQDIAGLKRDMKELEVTLRRDIKEMSYQIVIKLGSMIAGSVVLLGVLLPIMSKFLGGH
;
A
#
# COMPACT_ATOMS: atom_id res chain seq x y z
N MET A 1 -17.81 8.50 -6.26
CA MET A 1 -19.05 7.97 -5.66
C MET A 1 -19.52 9.02 -4.68
N SER A 2 -20.73 9.55 -4.89
CA SER A 2 -21.35 10.62 -4.11
C SER A 2 -21.31 10.23 -2.62
N CYS A 3 -20.60 11.02 -1.81
CA CYS A 3 -20.72 10.94 -0.36
C CYS A 3 -22.19 11.17 -0.05
N ALA A 4 -22.89 10.13 0.38
CA ALA A 4 -24.21 10.26 0.96
C ALA A 4 -24.04 11.03 2.27
N ALA A 5 -23.98 12.36 2.16
CA ALA A 5 -24.36 13.25 3.24
C ALA A 5 -25.79 12.84 3.57
N SER A 6 -25.98 11.99 4.59
CA SER A 6 -27.29 11.81 5.20
C SER A 6 -27.76 13.21 5.56
N THR A 7 -28.69 13.75 4.78
CA THR A 7 -29.29 15.06 5.00
C THR A 7 -30.01 14.98 6.33
N PHE A 8 -29.34 15.42 7.39
CA PHE A 8 -29.91 15.45 8.72
C PHE A 8 -31.08 16.44 8.68
N ASP A 9 -32.29 15.94 8.89
CA ASP A 9 -33.51 16.73 8.80
C ASP A 9 -33.72 17.49 10.11
N THR A 10 -33.22 18.72 10.13
CA THR A 10 -33.33 19.69 11.24
C THR A 10 -34.79 19.90 11.68
N LEU A 11 -35.73 19.85 10.74
CA LEU A 11 -37.16 20.02 11.02
C LEU A 11 -37.72 18.78 11.74
N GLN A 12 -37.36 17.58 11.28
CA GLN A 12 -37.77 16.34 11.94
C GLN A 12 -37.17 16.23 13.36
N PHE A 13 -35.95 16.73 13.57
CA PHE A 13 -35.32 16.80 14.88
C PHE A 13 -36.06 17.75 15.84
N ALA A 14 -36.36 18.98 15.41
CA ALA A 14 -37.14 19.93 16.21
C ALA A 14 -38.54 19.38 16.55
N ASN A 15 -39.19 18.70 15.60
CA ASN A 15 -40.49 18.08 15.83
C ASN A 15 -40.44 16.94 16.86
N ARG A 16 -39.37 16.14 16.89
CA ARG A 16 -39.17 15.11 17.92
C ARG A 16 -38.96 15.72 19.30
N LEU A 17 -38.21 16.82 19.39
CA LEU A 17 -38.01 17.55 20.65
C LEU A 17 -39.34 18.12 21.17
N LYS A 18 -40.14 18.72 20.29
CA LYS A 18 -41.49 19.18 20.64
C LYS A 18 -42.39 18.04 21.12
N ALA A 19 -42.31 16.87 20.48
CA ALA A 19 -43.11 15.69 20.86
C ALA A 19 -42.81 15.15 22.27
N VAL A 20 -41.59 15.37 22.78
CA VAL A 20 -41.21 15.00 24.16
C VAL A 20 -41.38 16.14 25.16
N GLY A 21 -42.06 17.23 24.77
CA GLY A 21 -42.41 18.34 25.65
C GLY A 21 -41.39 19.47 25.73
N VAL A 22 -40.37 19.49 24.86
CA VAL A 22 -39.43 20.62 24.78
C VAL A 22 -40.15 21.83 24.17
N PRO A 23 -40.06 23.03 24.78
CA PRO A 23 -40.64 24.25 24.24
C PRO A 23 -40.16 24.52 22.81
N GLU A 24 -41.06 24.97 21.94
CA GLU A 24 -40.80 25.16 20.50
C GLU A 24 -39.55 25.99 20.21
N LYS A 25 -39.41 27.15 20.86
CA LYS A 25 -38.21 28.00 20.73
C LYS A 25 -36.92 27.29 21.09
N GLN A 26 -36.95 26.39 22.08
CA GLN A 26 -35.77 25.66 22.51
C GLN A 26 -35.45 24.49 21.57
N ALA A 27 -36.48 23.85 21.00
CA ALA A 27 -36.32 22.82 19.99
C ALA A 27 -35.74 23.38 18.69
N GLU A 28 -36.18 24.57 18.28
CA GLU A 28 -35.68 25.28 17.10
C GLU A 28 -34.23 25.73 17.29
N ILE A 29 -33.90 26.37 18.42
CA ILE A 29 -32.52 26.80 18.70
C ILE A 29 -31.55 25.60 18.79
N GLN A 30 -31.97 24.47 19.36
CA GLN A 30 -31.14 23.26 19.36
C GLN A 30 -30.90 22.71 17.96
N ALA A 31 -31.90 22.82 17.08
CA ALA A 31 -31.78 22.38 15.70
C ALA A 31 -30.89 23.33 14.87
N GLU A 32 -30.95 24.64 15.14
CA GLU A 32 -30.08 25.66 14.55
C GLU A 32 -28.62 25.53 15.01
N LEU A 33 -28.37 25.37 16.31
CA LEU A 33 -27.03 25.13 16.86
C LEU A 33 -26.37 23.88 16.26
N TRP A 34 -27.18 22.87 15.90
CA TRP A 34 -26.68 21.67 15.25
C TRP A 34 -26.21 21.91 13.82
N LEU A 35 -26.85 22.85 13.09
CA LEU A 35 -26.38 23.28 11.77
C LEU A 35 -25.01 23.95 11.84
N GLU A 36 -24.80 24.78 12.86
CA GLU A 36 -23.53 25.48 13.11
C GLU A 36 -22.41 24.50 13.47
N GLN A 37 -22.69 23.52 14.35
CA GLN A 37 -21.71 22.45 14.65
C GLN A 37 -21.37 21.59 13.43
N ARG A 38 -22.33 21.36 12.52
CA ARG A 38 -22.09 20.54 11.33
C ARG A 38 -21.01 21.13 10.44
N GLU A 39 -20.95 22.45 10.32
CA GLU A 39 -19.96 23.13 9.48
C GLU A 39 -18.54 22.88 10.01
N ALA A 40 -18.34 22.98 11.33
CA ALA A 40 -17.08 22.64 11.99
C ALA A 40 -16.72 21.14 11.90
N ILE A 41 -17.71 20.25 11.95
CA ILE A 41 -17.48 18.81 11.84
C ILE A 41 -17.11 18.40 10.41
N ASN A 42 -17.73 19.00 9.39
CA ASN A 42 -17.40 18.70 7.99
C ASN A 42 -15.95 19.07 7.67
N GLU A 43 -15.47 20.22 8.14
CA GLU A 43 -14.07 20.63 7.98
C GLU A 43 -13.10 19.60 8.60
N PHE A 44 -13.40 19.13 9.82
CA PHE A 44 -12.59 18.12 10.49
C PHE A 44 -12.66 16.73 9.82
N VAL A 45 -13.84 16.35 9.31
CA VAL A 45 -14.05 15.05 8.65
C VAL A 45 -13.33 15.01 7.31
N ASP A 46 -13.31 16.10 6.54
CA ASP A 46 -12.54 16.17 5.29
C ASP A 46 -11.03 16.00 5.55
N ASP A 47 -10.50 16.57 6.63
CA ASP A 47 -9.09 16.40 7.04
C ASP A 47 -8.78 14.96 7.50
N SER A 48 -9.72 14.32 8.21
CA SER A 48 -9.62 12.90 8.58
C SER A 48 -9.78 11.95 7.38
N LEU A 49 -10.52 12.35 6.35
CA LEU A 49 -10.65 11.60 5.10
C LEU A 49 -9.39 11.72 4.25
N ALA A 50 -8.76 12.90 4.20
CA ALA A 50 -7.46 13.11 3.57
C ALA A 50 -6.41 12.16 4.18
N THR A 51 -6.29 12.14 5.51
CA THR A 51 -5.34 11.23 6.19
C THR A 51 -5.59 9.74 5.92
N LYS A 52 -6.86 9.31 5.77
CA LYS A 52 -7.16 7.92 5.36
C LYS A 52 -6.78 7.62 3.91
N GLN A 53 -7.00 8.57 3.00
CA GLN A 53 -6.58 8.44 1.61
C GLN A 53 -5.06 8.43 1.48
N ASP A 54 -4.36 9.26 2.25
CA ASP A 54 -2.90 9.31 2.28
C ASP A 54 -2.30 7.98 2.76
N ILE A 55 -2.86 7.38 3.81
CA ILE A 55 -2.45 6.04 4.30
C ILE A 55 -2.68 4.97 3.22
N ALA A 56 -3.78 5.07 2.45
CA ALA A 56 -4.05 4.16 1.35
C ALA A 56 -3.06 4.35 0.19
N GLY A 57 -2.64 5.59 -0.09
CA GLY A 57 -1.56 5.91 -1.03
C GLY A 57 -0.24 5.29 -0.61
N LEU A 58 0.20 5.58 0.63
CA LEU A 58 1.45 5.06 1.18
C LEU A 58 1.52 3.53 1.14
N LYS A 59 0.40 2.85 1.42
CA LYS A 59 0.32 1.37 1.34
C LYS A 59 0.48 0.84 -0.08
N ARG A 60 0.02 1.57 -1.11
CA ARG A 60 0.24 1.18 -2.51
C ARG A 60 1.70 1.38 -2.88
N ASP A 61 2.28 2.52 -2.54
CA ASP A 61 3.68 2.83 -2.85
C ASP A 61 4.63 1.82 -2.19
N MET A 62 4.36 1.43 -0.94
CA MET A 62 5.12 0.36 -0.27
C MET A 62 5.03 -0.99 -0.99
N LYS A 63 3.85 -1.36 -1.50
CA LYS A 63 3.68 -2.61 -2.26
C LYS A 63 4.40 -2.56 -3.59
N GLU A 64 4.33 -1.43 -4.29
CA GLU A 64 5.05 -1.24 -5.55
C GLU A 64 6.56 -1.33 -5.35
N LEU A 65 7.07 -0.66 -4.30
CA LEU A 65 8.48 -0.73 -3.93
C LEU A 65 8.91 -2.17 -3.56
N GLU A 66 8.08 -2.91 -2.81
CA GLU A 66 8.36 -4.32 -2.49
C GLU A 66 8.46 -5.19 -3.75
N VAL A 67 7.55 -5.00 -4.71
CA VAL A 67 7.56 -5.75 -5.98
C VAL A 67 8.80 -5.42 -6.79
N THR A 68 9.15 -4.13 -6.92
CA THR A 68 10.34 -3.68 -7.65
C THR A 68 11.61 -4.24 -7.01
N LEU A 69 11.78 -4.10 -5.70
CA LEU A 69 12.94 -4.65 -4.99
C LEU A 69 13.04 -6.17 -5.13
N ARG A 70 11.93 -6.90 -5.02
CA ARG A 70 11.93 -8.36 -5.23
C ARG A 70 12.34 -8.73 -6.66
N ARG A 71 11.94 -7.95 -7.66
CA ARG A 71 12.33 -8.16 -9.05
C ARG A 71 13.83 -7.92 -9.24
N ASP A 72 14.34 -6.80 -8.73
CA ASP A 72 15.75 -6.42 -8.86
C ASP A 72 16.67 -7.45 -8.17
N ILE A 73 16.30 -7.90 -6.97
CA ILE A 73 17.04 -8.95 -6.25
C ILE A 73 17.06 -10.25 -7.06
N LYS A 74 15.93 -10.66 -7.64
CA LYS A 74 15.88 -11.87 -8.47
C LYS A 74 16.76 -11.74 -9.71
N GLU A 75 16.69 -10.61 -10.39
CA GLU A 75 17.49 -10.37 -11.60
C GLU A 75 18.99 -10.40 -11.29
N MET A 76 19.41 -9.71 -10.22
CA MET A 76 20.79 -9.78 -9.76
C MET A 76 21.21 -11.20 -9.37
N SER A 77 20.34 -11.92 -8.65
CA SER A 77 20.60 -13.31 -8.26
C SER A 77 20.79 -14.21 -9.49
N TYR A 78 19.94 -14.08 -10.52
CA TYR A 78 20.11 -14.83 -11.77
C TYR A 78 21.43 -14.52 -12.46
N GLN A 79 21.81 -13.24 -12.57
CA GLN A 79 23.08 -12.89 -13.19
C GLN A 79 24.27 -13.48 -12.43
N ILE A 80 24.23 -13.47 -11.09
CA ILE A 80 25.28 -14.08 -10.26
C ILE A 80 25.32 -15.60 -10.48
N VAL A 81 24.17 -16.27 -10.44
CA VAL A 81 24.08 -17.73 -10.67
C VAL A 81 24.58 -18.11 -12.06
N ILE A 82 24.23 -17.36 -13.10
CA ILE A 82 24.69 -17.61 -14.47
C ILE A 82 26.20 -17.41 -14.58
N LYS A 83 26.75 -16.30 -14.04
CA LYS A 83 28.19 -16.01 -14.08
C LYS A 83 29.01 -17.06 -13.32
N LEU A 84 28.56 -17.48 -12.14
CA LEU A 84 29.23 -18.53 -11.38
C LEU A 84 29.08 -19.90 -12.05
N GLY A 85 27.91 -20.21 -12.58
CA GLY A 85 27.65 -21.45 -13.32
C GLY A 85 28.55 -21.57 -14.55
N SER A 86 28.72 -20.50 -15.33
CA SER A 86 29.61 -20.49 -16.49
C SER A 86 31.08 -20.61 -16.12
N MET A 87 31.51 -19.99 -15.01
CA MET A 87 32.87 -20.17 -14.48
C MET A 87 33.16 -21.62 -14.08
N ILE A 88 32.22 -22.29 -13.40
CA ILE A 88 32.38 -23.70 -12.99
C ILE A 88 32.35 -24.62 -14.22
N ALA A 89 31.42 -24.41 -15.15
CA ALA A 89 31.35 -25.22 -16.37
C ALA A 89 32.65 -25.08 -17.19
N GLY A 90 33.17 -23.86 -17.31
CA GLY A 90 34.43 -23.59 -18.00
C GLY A 90 35.63 -24.30 -17.35
N SER A 91 35.73 -24.28 -16.02
CA SER A 91 36.84 -24.94 -15.31
C SER A 91 36.79 -26.47 -15.44
N VAL A 92 35.60 -27.07 -15.39
CA VAL A 92 35.42 -28.52 -15.60
C VAL A 92 35.80 -28.92 -17.02
N VAL A 93 35.41 -28.14 -18.03
CA VAL A 93 35.79 -28.39 -19.43
C VAL A 93 37.32 -28.31 -19.60
N LEU A 94 37.96 -27.30 -19.02
CA LEU A 94 39.43 -27.17 -19.05
C LEU A 94 40.13 -28.38 -18.43
N LEU A 95 39.67 -28.83 -17.26
CA LEU A 95 40.25 -30.00 -16.59
C LEU A 95 40.05 -31.29 -17.42
N GLY A 96 38.88 -31.47 -18.03
CA GLY A 96 38.59 -32.62 -18.90
C GLY A 96 39.48 -32.71 -20.13
N VAL A 97 39.95 -31.57 -20.66
CA VAL A 97 40.90 -31.53 -21.79
C VAL A 97 42.35 -31.69 -21.31
N LEU A 98 42.72 -31.08 -20.19
CA LEU A 98 44.12 -31.05 -19.71
C LEU A 98 44.60 -32.40 -19.17
N LEU A 99 43.75 -33.10 -18.40
CA LEU A 99 44.10 -34.38 -17.77
C LEU A 99 44.55 -35.48 -18.76
N PRO A 100 43.84 -35.76 -19.87
CA PRO A 100 44.25 -36.80 -20.83
C PRO A 100 45.51 -36.42 -21.62
N ILE A 101 45.77 -35.11 -21.83
CA ILE A 101 46.99 -34.64 -22.48
C ILE A 101 48.19 -34.88 -21.55
N MET A 102 48.04 -34.52 -20.27
CA MET A 102 49.06 -34.78 -19.25
C MET A 102 49.32 -36.26 -19.06
N SER A 103 48.29 -37.12 -19.01
CA SER A 103 48.49 -38.56 -18.86
C SER A 103 49.20 -39.19 -20.07
N LYS A 104 48.94 -38.71 -21.30
CA LYS A 104 49.66 -39.14 -22.50
C LYS A 104 51.12 -38.70 -22.52
N PHE A 105 51.41 -37.51 -21.98
CA PHE A 105 52.77 -36.99 -21.92
C PHE A 105 53.59 -37.62 -20.79
N LEU A 106 52.98 -37.90 -19.63
CA LEU A 106 53.64 -38.50 -18.46
C LEU A 106 53.74 -40.03 -18.52
N GLY A 107 52.82 -40.71 -19.21
CA GLY A 107 52.79 -42.17 -19.38
C GLY A 107 53.59 -42.69 -20.58
N GLY A 108 54.32 -41.82 -21.27
CA GLY A 108 55.23 -42.17 -22.36
C GLY A 108 56.62 -42.57 -21.86
N HIS A 109 56.70 -43.68 -21.11
CA HIS A 109 57.90 -44.48 -20.88
C HIS A 109 57.51 -45.95 -20.77
#